data_AF-A0A7W1RDM7-F1
#
_entry.id   AF-A0A7W1RDM7-F1
#
_cell.length_a   1.000
_cell.length_b   1.000
_cell.length_c   1.000
_cell.angle_alpha   90.00
_cell.angle_beta   90.00
_cell.angle_gamma   90.00
#
_symmetry.space_group_name_H-M   'P 1'
#
loop_
_entity.id
_entity.type
_entity.pdbx_description
1 polymer ?
#
loop_
_entity_poly.entity_id
_entity_poly.type
_entity_poly.pdbx_seq_one_letter_code
_entity_poly.pdbx_strand_id
1 'polypeptide(L)'
;MKPKFNFSVDHSKFEDCSIEECDVKYGLPREVKFCSTCVISNQRPTSTIEFKNNAAEKKITINFDKDGVCDACRVSERKKNTDWVEREKNLKELCNRFRGGGSKYDCLVPGSGGKDSSIPATQFPKASKLFEEPIVDRDYFRRLSDKCRSPHLWKYEGGLWQLRKSIF
;
A
#
# COMPACT_ATOMS: atom_id res chain seq x y z
N MET A 1 17.66 -36.38 3.67
CA MET A 1 18.78 -36.12 2.74
C MET A 1 18.78 -34.62 2.43
N LYS A 2 19.73 -33.84 2.98
CA LYS A 2 19.78 -32.39 2.73
C LYS A 2 20.49 -32.15 1.38
N PRO A 3 19.95 -31.34 0.46
CA PRO A 3 20.68 -31.00 -0.75
C PRO A 3 21.91 -30.17 -0.36
N LYS A 4 23.12 -30.72 -0.61
CA LYS A 4 24.38 -29.97 -0.52
C LYS A 4 24.52 -29.18 -1.82
N PHE A 5 24.08 -27.93 -1.81
CA PHE A 5 24.38 -27.01 -2.89
C PHE A 5 25.81 -26.49 -2.71
N ASN A 6 26.77 -27.15 -3.35
CA ASN A 6 28.12 -26.63 -3.53
C ASN A 6 28.10 -25.73 -4.78
N PHE A 7 27.78 -24.45 -4.60
CA PHE A 7 28.01 -23.45 -5.64
C PHE A 7 29.24 -22.64 -5.28
N SER A 8 30.27 -22.69 -6.11
CA SER A 8 31.33 -21.69 -6.10
C SER A 8 30.75 -20.39 -6.66
N VAL A 9 30.70 -19.34 -5.84
CA VAL A 9 30.23 -18.02 -6.27
C VAL A 9 31.38 -17.34 -7.01
N ASP A 10 31.12 -16.92 -8.24
CA ASP A 10 32.07 -16.15 -9.05
C ASP A 10 32.06 -14.68 -8.61
N HIS A 11 33.19 -14.21 -8.07
CA HIS A 11 33.39 -12.85 -7.59
C HIS A 11 34.12 -11.95 -8.60
N SER A 12 34.57 -12.48 -9.73
CA SER A 12 35.42 -11.77 -10.71
C SER A 12 34.83 -10.44 -11.19
N LYS A 13 33.50 -10.33 -11.24
CA LYS A 13 32.79 -9.10 -11.64
C LYS A 13 32.79 -7.99 -10.59
N PHE A 14 33.24 -8.28 -9.37
CA PHE A 14 33.29 -7.35 -8.24
C PHE A 14 34.73 -7.09 -7.77
N GLU A 15 35.69 -7.83 -8.32
CA GLU A 15 37.12 -7.61 -8.10
C GLU A 15 37.58 -6.52 -9.08
N ASP A 16 38.18 -5.46 -8.54
CA ASP A 16 38.85 -4.39 -9.30
C ASP A 16 37.99 -3.55 -10.25
N CYS A 17 36.75 -3.25 -9.87
CA CYS A 17 35.89 -2.34 -10.61
C CYS A 17 35.85 -0.94 -9.95
N SER A 18 36.23 0.10 -10.69
CA SER A 18 36.00 1.48 -10.25
C SER A 18 34.48 1.78 -10.23
N ILE A 19 34.01 2.67 -9.35
CA ILE A 19 32.57 3.01 -9.22
C ILE A 19 31.94 3.45 -10.56
N GLU A 20 32.76 3.99 -11.47
CA GLU A 20 32.38 4.42 -12.81
C GLU A 20 32.14 3.26 -13.77
N GLU A 21 32.89 2.17 -13.63
CA GLU A 21 32.84 0.99 -14.50
C GLU A 21 31.77 -0.03 -14.08
N CYS A 22 31.31 0.04 -12.83
CA CYS A 22 30.41 -0.99 -12.31
C CYS A 22 28.99 -0.86 -12.88
N ASP A 23 28.39 -2.00 -13.16
CA ASP A 23 27.03 -2.06 -13.69
C ASP A 23 26.00 -1.62 -12.65
N VAL A 24 25.16 -0.67 -13.04
CA VAL A 24 24.01 -0.22 -12.26
C VAL A 24 22.81 -1.08 -12.58
N LYS A 25 22.27 -1.77 -11.58
CA LYS A 25 21.04 -2.56 -11.74
C LYS A 25 19.79 -1.72 -11.46
N TYR A 26 18.69 -2.10 -12.12
CA TYR A 26 17.34 -1.59 -11.86
C TYR A 26 17.17 -0.07 -12.03
N GLY A 27 18.11 0.61 -12.70
CA GLY A 27 18.09 2.07 -12.90
C GLY A 27 18.38 2.89 -11.64
N LEU A 28 19.02 2.29 -10.63
CA LEU A 28 19.33 2.97 -9.37
C LEU A 28 20.37 4.09 -9.55
N PRO A 29 20.36 5.14 -8.72
CA PRO A 29 21.43 6.14 -8.73
C PRO A 29 22.81 5.51 -8.47
N ARG A 30 23.82 5.91 -9.25
CA ARG A 30 25.24 5.51 -9.02
C ARG A 30 25.76 6.06 -7.71
N GLU A 31 25.54 7.35 -7.48
CA GLU A 31 25.96 8.02 -6.26
C GLU A 31 25.00 7.69 -5.12
N VAL A 32 25.51 6.98 -4.11
CA VAL A 32 24.75 6.60 -2.92
C VAL A 32 24.76 7.76 -1.92
N LYS A 33 23.57 8.26 -1.60
CA LYS A 33 23.35 9.31 -0.61
C LYS A 33 22.44 8.81 0.50
N PHE A 34 22.60 9.36 1.68
CA PHE A 34 21.80 9.03 2.85
C PHE A 34 21.06 10.26 3.36
N CYS A 35 19.81 10.06 3.78
CA CYS A 35 19.00 11.13 4.34
C CYS A 35 19.65 11.63 5.63
N SER A 36 19.86 12.93 5.75
CA SER A 36 20.48 13.55 6.93
C SER A 36 19.69 13.34 8.22
N THR A 37 18.38 13.05 8.12
CA THR A 37 17.50 12.85 9.28
C THR A 37 17.32 11.39 9.68
N CYS A 38 17.12 10.49 8.71
CA CYS A 38 16.73 9.10 8.97
C CYS A 38 17.65 8.04 8.40
N VAL A 39 18.80 8.45 7.83
CA VAL A 39 19.84 7.58 7.23
C VAL A 39 19.35 6.62 6.15
N ILE A 40 18.16 6.85 5.59
CA ILE A 40 17.65 6.04 4.47
C ILE A 40 18.47 6.32 3.21
N SER A 41 18.74 5.30 2.41
CA SER A 41 19.45 5.45 1.13
C SER A 41 18.56 6.03 0.03
N ASN A 42 19.13 6.90 -0.81
CA ASN A 42 18.51 7.40 -2.05
C ASN A 42 18.30 6.30 -3.11
N GLN A 43 18.85 5.10 -2.90
CA GLN A 43 18.61 3.94 -3.77
C GLN A 43 17.35 3.16 -3.39
N ARG A 44 16.60 3.56 -2.35
CA ARG A 44 15.34 2.90 -1.99
C ARG A 44 14.34 3.04 -3.15
N PRO A 45 13.90 1.95 -3.79
CA PRO A 45 12.92 2.02 -4.86
C PRO A 45 11.52 2.32 -4.31
N THR A 46 10.75 3.08 -5.08
CA THR A 46 9.33 3.33 -4.83
C THR A 46 8.52 2.12 -5.31
N SER A 47 7.37 1.89 -4.68
CA SER A 47 6.43 0.85 -5.11
C SER A 47 5.94 1.08 -6.54
N THR A 48 6.00 0.05 -7.37
CA THR A 48 5.37 0.01 -8.70
C THR A 48 4.04 -0.75 -8.62
N ILE A 49 3.10 -0.41 -9.50
CA ILE A 49 1.91 -1.24 -9.79
C ILE A 49 2.35 -2.67 -10.14
N GLU A 50 1.80 -3.66 -9.44
CA GLU A 50 2.23 -5.07 -9.51
C GLU A 50 2.27 -5.62 -10.94
N PHE A 51 1.23 -5.38 -11.75
CA PHE A 51 1.15 -5.84 -13.13
C PHE A 51 2.18 -5.21 -14.08
N LYS A 52 2.82 -4.10 -13.67
CA LYS A 52 3.88 -3.45 -14.44
C LYS A 52 5.28 -3.83 -13.97
N ASN A 53 5.38 -4.50 -12.81
CA ASN A 53 6.65 -4.91 -12.22
C ASN A 53 7.30 -6.04 -13.01
N ASN A 54 8.31 -5.72 -13.81
CA ASN A 54 9.09 -6.70 -14.56
C ASN A 54 10.61 -6.45 -14.42
N ALA A 55 11.42 -7.44 -14.77
CA ALA A 55 12.87 -7.40 -14.57
C ALA A 55 13.59 -6.29 -15.35
N ALA A 56 13.03 -5.84 -16.48
CA ALA A 56 13.59 -4.79 -17.31
C ALA A 56 13.15 -3.37 -16.87
N GLU A 57 12.19 -3.28 -15.94
CA GLU A 57 11.65 -2.00 -15.50
C GLU A 57 12.66 -1.25 -14.60
N LYS A 58 12.95 0.00 -14.99
CA LYS A 58 13.76 0.91 -14.16
C LYS A 58 12.92 1.45 -13.02
N LYS A 59 13.43 1.32 -11.80
CA LYS A 59 12.72 1.75 -10.60
C LYS A 59 12.98 3.23 -10.33
N ILE A 60 11.91 3.96 -10.07
CA ILE A 60 12.00 5.32 -9.54
C ILE A 60 12.39 5.21 -8.07
N THR A 61 13.42 5.92 -7.66
CA THR A 61 13.89 5.91 -6.27
C THR A 61 13.33 7.08 -5.47
N ILE A 62 13.49 7.00 -4.16
CA ILE A 62 13.09 8.05 -3.23
C ILE A 62 13.77 9.39 -3.58
N ASN A 63 13.01 10.48 -3.54
CA ASN A 63 13.52 11.81 -3.82
C ASN A 63 14.09 12.47 -2.55
N PHE A 64 15.21 13.18 -2.73
CA PHE A 64 15.90 13.96 -1.71
C PHE A 64 15.94 15.41 -2.18
N ASP A 65 15.72 16.35 -1.26
CA ASP A 65 15.83 17.76 -1.57
C ASP A 65 17.28 18.29 -1.48
N LYS A 66 17.43 19.61 -1.63
CA LYS A 66 18.72 20.30 -1.59
C LYS A 66 19.44 20.19 -0.24
N ASP A 67 18.72 19.95 0.85
CA ASP A 67 19.27 19.80 2.20
C ASP A 67 19.61 18.33 2.51
N GLY A 68 19.44 17.43 1.55
CA GLY A 68 19.65 15.99 1.72
C GLY A 68 18.59 15.31 2.57
N VAL A 69 17.38 15.89 2.68
CA VAL A 69 16.27 15.30 3.44
C VAL A 69 15.32 14.59 2.48
N CYS A 70 14.90 13.37 2.83
CA CYS A 70 13.98 12.59 2.00
C CYS A 70 12.52 13.06 2.15
N ASP A 71 11.71 12.83 1.11
CA ASP A 71 10.28 13.22 1.09
C ASP A 71 9.49 12.74 2.33
N ALA A 72 9.78 11.53 2.80
CA ALA A 72 9.11 10.95 3.96
C ALA A 72 9.39 11.74 5.25
N CYS A 73 10.63 12.21 5.44
CA CYS A 73 11.00 13.05 6.58
C CYS A 73 10.33 14.43 6.47
N ARG A 74 10.30 15.03 5.27
CA ARG A 74 9.58 16.30 5.05
C ARG A 74 8.09 16.19 5.32
N VAL A 75 7.45 15.08 4.92
CA VAL A 75 6.05 14.81 5.25
C VAL A 75 5.88 14.68 6.76
N SER A 76 6.80 14.00 7.46
CA SER A 76 6.77 13.85 8.92
C SER A 76 6.89 15.20 9.64
N GLU A 77 7.81 16.07 9.21
CA GLU A 77 7.95 17.43 9.73
C GLU A 77 6.68 18.25 9.51
N ARG A 78 6.15 18.25 8.28
CA ARG A 78 4.90 18.96 7.95
C ARG A 78 3.70 18.48 8.77
N LYS A 79 3.66 17.19 9.13
CA LYS A 79 2.59 16.64 9.98
C LYS A 79 2.59 17.25 11.39
N LYS A 80 3.76 17.66 11.91
CA LYS A 80 3.85 18.31 13.24
C LYS A 80 3.14 19.66 13.28
N ASN A 81 3.14 20.39 12.16
CA ASN A 81 2.51 21.71 12.04
C ASN A 81 1.12 21.65 11.41
N THR A 82 0.51 20.46 11.33
CA THR A 82 -0.83 20.31 10.78
C THR A 82 -1.86 20.80 11.79
N ASP A 83 -2.69 21.78 11.41
CA ASP A 83 -3.91 22.12 12.13
C ASP A 83 -4.96 21.01 11.93
N TRP A 84 -5.13 20.20 12.96
CA TRP A 84 -6.10 19.10 12.95
C TRP A 84 -7.55 19.60 13.09
N VAL A 85 -7.77 20.75 13.71
CA VAL A 85 -9.10 21.35 13.87
C VAL A 85 -9.60 21.85 12.51
N GLU A 86 -8.74 22.57 11.77
CA GLU A 86 -9.06 23.02 10.42
C GLU A 86 -9.25 21.83 9.46
N ARG A 87 -8.39 20.81 9.52
CA ARG A 87 -8.56 19.61 8.69
C ARG A 87 -9.86 18.87 8.97
N GLU A 88 -10.25 18.75 10.24
CA GLU A 88 -11.52 18.15 10.61
C GLU A 88 -12.70 18.96 10.06
N LYS A 89 -12.62 20.30 10.11
CA LYS A 89 -13.63 21.18 9.52
C LYS A 89 -13.75 20.97 8.01
N ASN A 90 -12.63 20.97 7.29
CA ASN A 90 -12.60 20.75 5.84
C ASN A 90 -13.14 19.36 5.46
N LEU A 91 -12.81 18.34 6.25
CA LEU A 91 -13.36 17.00 6.06
C LEU A 91 -14.88 16.96 6.28
N LYS A 92 -15.39 17.59 7.35
CA LYS A 92 -16.82 17.69 7.62
C LYS A 92 -17.56 18.40 6.50
N GLU A 93 -17.03 19.51 6.00
CA GLU A 93 -17.61 20.24 4.88
C GLU A 93 -17.67 19.40 3.62
N LEU A 94 -16.58 18.69 3.29
CA LEU A 94 -16.55 17.75 2.17
C LEU A 94 -17.59 16.64 2.34
N CYS A 95 -17.67 16.02 3.51
CA CYS A 95 -18.66 14.98 3.79
C CYS A 95 -20.09 15.52 3.66
N ASN A 96 -20.37 16.70 4.22
CA ASN A 96 -21.71 17.29 4.19
C ASN A 96 -22.19 17.58 2.76
N ARG A 97 -21.28 17.84 1.81
CA ARG A 97 -21.63 18.02 0.40
C ARG A 97 -22.14 16.74 -0.29
N PHE A 98 -21.73 15.57 0.19
CA PHE A 98 -22.01 14.29 -0.47
C PHE A 98 -22.83 13.31 0.39
N ARG A 99 -23.02 13.61 1.69
CA ARG A 99 -23.82 12.79 2.60
C ARG A 99 -25.30 12.85 2.22
N GLY A 100 -25.93 11.68 2.06
CA GLY A 100 -27.34 11.53 1.76
C GLY A 100 -28.23 11.62 3.01
N GLY A 101 -29.52 11.36 2.83
CA GLY A 101 -30.56 11.48 3.86
C GLY A 101 -30.62 10.33 4.88
N GLY A 102 -29.58 9.50 5.00
CA GLY A 102 -29.49 8.44 6.01
C GLY A 102 -30.22 7.11 5.68
N SER A 103 -30.83 6.98 4.50
CA SER A 103 -31.48 5.72 4.07
C SER A 103 -30.54 4.74 3.35
N LYS A 104 -29.33 5.18 2.97
CA LYS A 104 -28.30 4.40 2.26
C LYS A 104 -26.90 4.79 2.77
N TYR A 105 -25.91 3.92 2.56
CA TYR A 105 -24.52 4.23 2.86
C TYR A 105 -23.98 5.30 1.89
N ASP A 106 -23.29 6.31 2.43
CA ASP A 106 -22.77 7.45 1.65
C ASP A 106 -21.33 7.26 1.14
N CYS A 107 -20.55 6.42 1.80
CA CYS A 107 -19.13 6.22 1.52
C CYS A 107 -18.78 4.74 1.60
N LEU A 108 -18.12 4.22 0.56
CA LEU A 108 -17.51 2.91 0.57
C LEU A 108 -16.01 3.08 0.87
N VAL A 109 -15.55 2.50 1.97
CA VAL A 109 -14.13 2.47 2.33
C VAL A 109 -13.60 1.06 2.09
N PRO A 110 -12.96 0.79 0.95
CA PRO A 110 -12.40 -0.53 0.68
C PRO A 110 -11.19 -0.79 1.58
N GLY A 111 -11.27 -1.83 2.41
CA GLY A 111 -10.14 -2.33 3.17
C GLY A 111 -9.23 -3.19 2.30
N SER A 112 -7.92 -2.97 2.35
CA SER A 112 -6.92 -3.75 1.61
C SER A 112 -6.56 -5.09 2.26
N GLY A 113 -7.21 -5.43 3.39
CA GLY A 113 -6.89 -6.62 4.19
C GLY A 113 -5.63 -6.47 5.07
N GLY A 114 -5.00 -5.28 5.07
CA GLY A 114 -3.90 -4.96 5.98
C GLY A 114 -4.38 -4.60 7.38
N LYS A 115 -3.44 -4.53 8.33
CA LYS A 115 -3.70 -4.14 9.74
C LYS A 115 -4.50 -2.83 9.89
N ASP A 116 -4.33 -1.90 8.94
CA ASP A 116 -4.95 -0.57 8.97
C ASP A 116 -6.41 -0.57 8.46
N SER A 117 -6.93 -1.72 7.99
CA SER A 117 -8.31 -1.87 7.53
C SER A 117 -9.29 -2.30 8.63
N SER A 118 -8.78 -2.78 9.77
CA SER A 118 -9.59 -3.04 10.96
C SER A 118 -9.34 -1.94 11.99
N ILE A 119 -10.38 -1.60 12.74
CA ILE A 119 -10.36 -0.54 13.76
C ILE A 119 -10.82 -1.14 15.08
N PRO A 120 -9.97 -1.95 15.74
CA PRO A 120 -10.31 -2.58 17.01
C PRO A 120 -10.70 -1.53 18.04
N ALA A 121 -11.77 -1.80 18.81
CA ALA A 121 -12.23 -0.88 19.86
C ALA A 121 -11.14 -0.59 20.92
N THR A 122 -10.21 -1.52 21.13
CA THR A 122 -9.07 -1.35 22.04
C THR A 122 -8.13 -0.22 21.62
N GLN A 123 -7.97 -0.01 20.31
CA GLN A 123 -7.13 1.05 19.75
C GLN A 123 -7.97 2.29 19.39
N PHE A 124 -9.22 2.10 18.97
CA PHE A 124 -10.09 3.14 18.43
C PHE A 124 -11.51 3.14 19.04
N PRO A 125 -11.67 3.42 20.35
CA PRO A 125 -12.93 3.23 21.08
C PRO A 125 -14.09 4.14 20.62
N LYS A 126 -13.79 5.28 19.98
CA LYS A 126 -14.78 6.19 19.42
C LYS A 126 -15.16 5.80 17.99
N ALA A 127 -14.15 5.57 17.14
CA ALA A 127 -14.37 5.30 15.72
C ALA A 127 -14.99 3.91 15.48
N SER A 128 -14.63 2.90 16.28
CA SER A 128 -15.16 1.54 16.11
C SER A 128 -16.70 1.48 16.23
N LYS A 129 -17.32 2.43 16.94
CA LYS A 129 -18.78 2.52 17.12
C LYS A 129 -19.51 3.07 15.88
N LEU A 130 -18.78 3.62 14.92
CA LEU A 130 -19.35 4.22 13.70
C LEU A 130 -19.42 3.21 12.53
N PHE A 131 -18.96 1.98 12.75
CA PHE A 131 -18.91 0.93 11.74
C PHE A 131 -19.91 -0.16 12.10
N GLU A 132 -20.56 -0.72 11.09
CA GLU A 132 -21.42 -1.91 11.24
C GLU A 132 -20.62 -3.08 11.83
N GLU A 133 -19.41 -3.30 11.29
CA GLU A 133 -18.45 -4.25 11.84
C GLU A 133 -17.04 -3.62 11.85
N PRO A 134 -16.47 -3.31 13.03
CA PRO A 134 -15.17 -2.65 13.14
C PRO A 134 -13.97 -3.60 12.94
N ILE A 135 -14.20 -4.91 12.97
CA ILE A 135 -13.18 -5.94 12.74
C ILE A 135 -13.54 -6.67 11.45
N VAL A 136 -12.62 -6.66 10.49
CA VAL A 136 -12.79 -7.42 9.25
C VAL A 136 -12.29 -8.84 9.48
N ASP A 137 -13.15 -9.70 10.04
CA ASP A 137 -12.87 -11.13 10.14
C ASP A 137 -13.21 -11.87 8.83
N ARG A 138 -12.82 -13.15 8.77
CA ARG A 138 -13.05 -13.98 7.58
C ARG A 138 -14.53 -14.17 7.28
N ASP A 139 -15.37 -14.30 8.30
CA ASP A 139 -16.77 -14.62 8.14
C ASP A 139 -17.56 -13.39 7.70
N TYR A 140 -17.31 -12.24 8.30
CA TYR A 140 -17.81 -10.95 7.85
C TYR A 140 -17.37 -10.62 6.43
N PHE A 141 -16.09 -10.81 6.10
CA PHE A 141 -15.61 -10.61 4.73
C PHE A 141 -16.37 -11.49 3.72
N ARG A 142 -16.60 -12.77 4.06
CA ARG A 142 -17.39 -13.69 3.23
C ARG A 142 -18.84 -13.22 3.09
N ARG A 143 -19.51 -12.89 4.19
CA ARG A 143 -20.89 -12.37 4.19
C ARG A 143 -21.02 -11.10 3.34
N LEU A 144 -20.09 -10.16 3.50
CA LEU A 144 -20.08 -8.90 2.73
C LEU A 144 -19.85 -9.16 1.25
N SER A 145 -18.88 -10.02 0.91
CA SER A 145 -18.63 -10.44 -0.47
C SER A 145 -19.85 -11.12 -1.09
N ASP A 146 -20.56 -11.96 -0.32
CA ASP A 146 -21.79 -12.61 -0.77
C ASP A 146 -22.92 -11.60 -1.03
N LYS A 147 -23.09 -10.60 -0.13
CA LYS A 147 -24.06 -9.50 -0.29
C LYS A 147 -23.76 -8.62 -1.53
N CYS A 148 -22.48 -8.42 -1.85
CA CYS A 148 -22.05 -7.59 -2.98
C CYS A 148 -21.98 -8.33 -4.32
N ARG A 149 -22.17 -9.65 -4.36
CA ARG A 149 -22.23 -10.39 -5.64
C ARG A 149 -23.48 -10.00 -6.41
N SER A 150 -23.29 -9.42 -7.59
CA SER A 150 -24.41 -9.05 -8.46
C SER A 150 -25.25 -10.28 -8.80
N PRO A 151 -26.58 -10.27 -8.54
CA PRO A 151 -27.46 -11.40 -8.82
C PRO A 151 -27.58 -11.69 -10.32
N HIS A 152 -27.23 -10.72 -11.17
CA HIS A 152 -27.22 -10.87 -12.62
C HIS A 152 -25.97 -11.60 -13.15
N LEU A 153 -24.88 -11.60 -12.39
CA LEU A 153 -23.62 -12.27 -12.76
C LEU A 153 -23.46 -13.61 -12.04
N TRP A 154 -23.88 -13.70 -10.79
CA TRP A 154 -23.62 -14.83 -9.91
C TRP A 154 -24.91 -15.58 -9.54
N LYS A 155 -24.80 -16.91 -9.40
CA LYS A 155 -25.82 -17.79 -8.82
C LYS A 155 -25.19 -18.67 -7.74
N TYR A 156 -25.94 -18.99 -6.69
CA TYR A 156 -25.49 -19.88 -5.61
C TYR A 156 -26.28 -21.18 -5.69
N GLU A 157 -25.61 -22.28 -6.07
CA GLU A 157 -26.21 -23.60 -6.25
C GLU A 157 -25.29 -24.67 -5.65
N GLY A 158 -25.85 -25.62 -4.89
CA GLY A 158 -25.08 -26.74 -4.31
C GLY A 158 -23.99 -26.32 -3.32
N GLY A 159 -24.15 -25.16 -2.65
CA GLY A 159 -23.14 -24.63 -1.73
C GLY A 159 -21.97 -23.91 -2.40
N LEU A 160 -22.04 -23.65 -3.72
CA LEU A 160 -20.98 -23.02 -4.48
C LEU A 160 -21.53 -21.84 -5.31
N TRP A 161 -20.75 -20.76 -5.36
CA TRP A 161 -21.01 -19.63 -6.25
C TRP A 161 -20.54 -19.97 -7.68
N GLN A 162 -21.41 -19.78 -8.66
CA GLN A 162 -21.14 -20.00 -10.07
C GLN A 162 -21.49 -18.74 -10.88
N LEU A 163 -20.71 -18.45 -11.92
CA LEU A 163 -21.05 -17.42 -12.91
C LEU A 163 -22.22 -17.90 -13.77
N ARG A 164 -23.21 -17.01 -14.00
CA ARG A 164 -24.37 -17.31 -14.86
C ARG A 164 -24.00 -17.36 -16.34
N LYS A 165 -23.07 -16.49 -16.77
CA LYS A 165 -22.52 -16.45 -18.12
C LYS A 165 -21.01 -16.28 -18.00
N SER A 166 -20.25 -17.09 -18.74
CA SER A 166 -18.82 -16.88 -18.87
C SER A 166 -18.60 -15.67 -19.78
N ILE A 167 -17.86 -14.67 -19.31
CA ILE A 167 -17.37 -13.58 -20.15
C ILE A 167 -16.04 -14.08 -20.70
N PHE A 168 -16.07 -14.61 -21.92
CA PHE A 168 -14.89 -14.92 -22.71
C PHE A 168 -14.64 -13.78 -23.70
#